data_AF-A0A842MBK6-F1
#
_entry.id   AF-A0A842MBK6-F1
#
_cell.length_a   1.000
_cell.length_b   1.000
_cell.length_c   1.000
_cell.angle_alpha   90.00
_cell.angle_beta   90.00
_cell.angle_gamma   90.00
#
_symmetry.space_group_name_H-M   'P 1'
#
loop_
_entity.id
_entity.type
_entity.pdbx_description
1 polymer ?
#
loop_
_entity_poly.entity_id
_entity_poly.type
_entity_poly.pdbx_seq_one_letter_code
_entity_poly.pdbx_strand_id
1 'polypeptide(L)'
;MSWLYDKLDIKRTYFSSFQALEGTPLENKPEPDPRRSIRLYQADALLKSYNFKLSEFEFNDGFLDLEMDPKYVAALKSDIFPLDINTATYDELIRVPGIGPISAKRIISKRRKSRINSLDELKGIGAWVKRAEKFLYIDGYQSSLDKFQ
;
A
#
# COMPACT_ATOMS: atom_id res chain seq x y z
N MET A 1 -0.59 13.01 14.83
CA MET A 1 -1.54 12.26 13.98
C MET A 1 -1.81 10.82 14.46
N SER A 2 -0.88 10.09 15.10
CA SER A 2 -1.21 8.71 15.59
C SER A 2 -2.25 8.69 16.71
N TRP A 3 -2.23 9.70 17.60
CA TRP A 3 -3.20 9.86 18.69
C TRP A 3 -4.66 9.74 18.23
N LEU A 4 -4.97 10.25 17.02
CA LEU A 4 -6.31 10.24 16.47
C LEU A 4 -6.82 8.80 16.26
N TYR A 5 -5.97 7.91 15.74
CA TYR A 5 -6.32 6.51 15.53
C TYR A 5 -6.21 5.70 16.82
N ASP A 6 -5.18 5.97 17.63
CA ASP A 6 -4.91 5.23 18.86
C ASP A 6 -5.94 5.51 19.97
N LYS A 7 -6.63 6.66 19.93
CA LYS A 7 -7.53 7.12 21.00
C LYS A 7 -8.99 7.30 20.61
N LEU A 8 -9.31 7.56 19.34
CA LEU A 8 -10.67 7.92 18.92
C LEU A 8 -11.41 6.86 18.08
N ASP A 9 -10.79 5.70 17.83
CA ASP A 9 -11.39 4.58 17.05
C ASP A 9 -12.12 5.06 15.79
N ILE A 10 -11.43 5.87 14.96
CA ILE A 10 -12.06 6.51 13.81
C ILE A 10 -12.46 5.47 12.78
N LYS A 11 -13.78 5.24 12.70
CA LYS A 11 -14.38 4.28 11.76
C LYS A 11 -14.30 4.76 10.31
N ARG A 12 -14.43 6.06 10.06
CA ARG A 12 -14.45 6.61 8.69
C ARG A 12 -13.84 8.00 8.63
N THR A 13 -12.93 8.19 7.70
CA THR A 13 -12.28 9.46 7.40
C THR A 13 -12.71 9.87 6.00
N TYR A 14 -13.07 11.15 5.81
CA TYR A 14 -13.37 11.70 4.49
C TYR A 14 -12.41 12.84 4.20
N PHE A 15 -11.68 12.71 3.10
CA PHE A 15 -10.83 13.76 2.54
C PHE A 15 -11.55 14.38 1.35
N SER A 16 -11.70 15.71 1.38
CA SER A 16 -12.19 16.52 0.27
C SER A 16 -11.08 17.45 -0.19
N SER A 17 -10.97 17.63 -1.51
CA SER A 17 -10.06 18.63 -2.06
C SER A 17 -10.51 20.03 -1.68
N PHE A 18 -9.55 20.91 -1.44
CA PHE A 18 -9.84 22.33 -1.24
C PHE A 18 -10.41 22.93 -2.54
N GLN A 19 -11.44 23.75 -2.40
CA GLN A 19 -12.02 24.54 -3.47
C GLN A 19 -12.05 25.99 -3.02
N ALA A 20 -11.56 26.88 -3.87
CA ALA A 20 -11.62 28.30 -3.60
C ALA A 20 -13.07 28.79 -3.71
N LEU A 21 -13.52 29.54 -2.72
CA LEU A 21 -14.86 30.15 -2.70
C LEU A 21 -14.72 31.66 -2.77
N GLU A 22 -15.50 32.28 -3.65
CA GLU A 22 -15.55 33.74 -3.81
C GLU A 22 -15.93 34.42 -2.49
N GLY A 23 -15.25 35.54 -2.17
CA GLY A 23 -15.49 36.30 -0.94
C GLY A 23 -14.85 35.69 0.30
N THR A 24 -14.00 34.67 0.16
CA THR A 24 -13.25 34.09 1.28
C THR A 24 -11.78 34.51 1.27
N PRO A 25 -11.07 34.52 2.42
CA PRO A 25 -9.63 34.80 2.45
C PRO A 25 -8.77 33.86 1.60
N LEU A 26 -9.34 32.74 1.13
CA LEU A 26 -8.66 31.73 0.31
C LEU A 26 -9.16 31.73 -1.14
N GLU A 27 -9.97 32.70 -1.56
CA GLU A 27 -10.57 32.77 -2.90
C GLU A 27 -9.53 32.75 -4.04
N ASN A 28 -8.31 33.26 -3.79
CA ASN A 28 -7.23 33.35 -4.76
C ASN A 28 -6.20 32.20 -4.61
N LYS A 29 -6.49 31.18 -3.80
CA LYS A 29 -5.58 30.04 -3.63
C LYS A 29 -5.81 29.01 -4.73
N PRO A 30 -4.74 28.42 -5.29
CA PRO A 30 -4.89 27.38 -6.29
C PRO A 30 -5.53 26.13 -5.67
N GLU A 31 -6.33 25.43 -6.46
CA GLU A 31 -6.80 24.10 -6.10
C GLU A 31 -5.61 23.13 -6.00
N PRO A 32 -5.61 22.21 -5.01
CA PRO A 32 -4.57 21.20 -4.89
C PRO A 32 -4.71 20.15 -5.99
N ASP A 33 -3.61 19.46 -6.29
CA ASP A 33 -3.64 18.29 -7.18
C ASP A 33 -4.69 17.26 -6.70
N PRO A 34 -5.66 16.85 -7.54
CA PRO A 34 -6.70 15.90 -7.15
C PRO A 34 -6.18 14.57 -6.61
N ARG A 35 -4.98 14.15 -7.04
CA ARG A 35 -4.32 12.92 -6.57
C ARG A 35 -3.99 12.97 -5.09
N ARG A 36 -3.82 14.17 -4.51
CA ARG A 36 -3.58 14.34 -3.07
C ARG A 36 -4.67 13.66 -2.24
N SER A 37 -5.93 13.86 -2.59
CA SER A 37 -7.06 13.23 -1.90
C SER A 37 -7.02 11.71 -2.02
N ILE A 38 -6.68 11.19 -3.20
CA ILE A 38 -6.52 9.74 -3.44
C ILE A 38 -5.39 9.17 -2.56
N ARG A 39 -4.25 9.85 -2.47
CA ARG A 39 -3.11 9.43 -1.62
C ARG A 39 -3.46 9.43 -0.14
N LEU A 40 -4.22 10.41 0.33
CA LEU A 40 -4.70 10.45 1.72
C LEU A 40 -5.61 9.27 2.04
N TYR A 41 -6.54 8.91 1.14
CA TYR A 41 -7.36 7.71 1.32
C TYR A 41 -6.54 6.42 1.30
N GLN A 42 -5.53 6.32 0.43
CA GLN A 42 -4.63 5.17 0.40
C GLN A 42 -3.84 5.05 1.72
N ALA A 43 -3.29 6.16 2.22
CA ALA A 43 -2.57 6.17 3.49
C ALA A 43 -3.48 5.82 4.69
N ASP A 44 -4.69 6.38 4.75
CA ASP A 44 -5.70 6.04 5.77
C ASP A 44 -6.04 4.54 5.77
N ALA A 45 -6.23 3.95 4.59
CA ALA A 45 -6.47 2.51 4.46
C ALA A 45 -5.29 1.68 4.99
N LEU A 46 -4.05 2.10 4.73
CA LEU A 46 -2.85 1.42 5.20
C LEU A 46 -2.73 1.46 6.74
N LEU A 47 -2.95 2.64 7.34
CA LEU A 47 -2.95 2.79 8.79
C LEU A 47 -4.00 1.88 9.45
N LYS A 48 -5.20 1.81 8.88
CA LYS A 48 -6.33 1.06 9.47
C LYS A 48 -6.27 -0.45 9.26
N SER A 49 -5.92 -0.88 8.04
CA SER A 49 -6.14 -2.26 7.60
C SER A 49 -4.86 -3.05 7.32
N TYR A 50 -3.70 -2.38 7.32
CA TYR A 50 -2.42 -2.98 6.96
C TYR A 50 -1.37 -2.88 8.07
N ASN A 51 -1.76 -2.43 9.26
CA ASN A 51 -0.88 -2.25 10.42
C ASN A 51 0.32 -1.33 10.13
N PHE A 52 0.15 -0.36 9.24
CA PHE A 52 1.16 0.65 8.97
C PHE A 52 1.21 1.66 10.11
N LYS A 53 2.41 2.16 10.39
CA LYS A 53 2.69 3.30 11.26
C LYS A 53 2.98 4.52 10.40
N LEU A 54 2.70 5.70 10.95
CA LEU A 54 3.00 6.97 10.26
C LEU A 54 4.48 7.12 9.89
N SER A 55 5.39 6.55 10.68
CA SER A 55 6.84 6.56 10.42
C SER A 55 7.26 5.74 9.20
N GLU A 56 6.38 4.89 8.66
CA GLU A 56 6.65 4.08 7.47
C GLU A 56 6.26 4.80 6.17
N PHE A 57 5.66 5.98 6.26
CA PHE A 57 5.33 6.81 5.10
C PHE A 57 6.45 7.80 4.81
N GLU A 58 6.70 8.04 3.53
CA GLU A 58 7.58 9.09 3.07
C GLU A 58 6.80 10.38 2.83
N PHE A 59 7.32 11.47 3.36
CA PHE A 59 6.76 12.80 3.17
C PHE A 59 7.81 13.74 2.58
N ASN A 60 7.45 14.40 1.49
CA ASN A 60 8.24 15.47 0.87
C ASN A 60 7.53 16.79 1.18
N ASP A 61 8.19 17.66 1.96
CA ASP A 61 7.58 18.91 2.46
C ASP A 61 6.22 18.69 3.14
N GLY A 62 6.08 17.58 3.87
CA GLY A 62 4.83 17.20 4.54
C GLY A 62 3.77 16.55 3.63
N PHE A 63 4.05 16.32 2.35
CA PHE A 63 3.12 15.71 1.39
C PHE A 63 3.54 14.30 0.97
N LEU A 64 2.55 13.45 0.70
CA LEU A 64 2.76 12.14 0.07
C LEU A 64 3.12 12.30 -1.41
N ASP A 65 3.82 11.32 -1.95
CA ASP A 65 4.10 11.22 -3.39
C ASP A 65 2.79 11.20 -4.20
N LEU A 66 2.69 12.08 -5.20
CA LEU A 66 1.49 12.19 -6.05
C LEU A 66 1.46 11.14 -7.15
N GLU A 67 2.60 10.65 -7.61
CA GLU A 67 2.75 9.71 -8.73
C GLU A 67 2.72 8.26 -8.25
N MET A 68 3.31 7.97 -7.10
CA MET A 68 3.41 6.63 -6.53
C MET A 68 2.49 6.40 -5.34
N ASP A 69 1.94 5.19 -5.27
CA ASP A 69 1.10 4.76 -4.16
C ASP A 69 1.93 4.56 -2.88
N PRO A 70 1.44 5.03 -1.72
CA PRO A 70 2.24 5.06 -0.49
C PRO A 70 2.68 3.67 -0.04
N LYS A 71 1.89 2.62 -0.32
CA LYS A 71 2.30 1.24 -0.01
C LYS A 71 3.50 0.81 -0.85
N TYR A 72 3.51 1.20 -2.12
CA TYR A 72 4.59 0.91 -3.04
C TYR A 72 5.87 1.66 -2.66
N VAL A 73 5.75 2.96 -2.35
CA VAL A 73 6.88 3.77 -1.88
C VAL A 73 7.49 3.18 -0.61
N ALA A 74 6.65 2.84 0.37
CA ALA A 74 7.12 2.18 1.59
C ALA A 74 7.79 0.83 1.31
N ALA A 75 7.25 0.05 0.37
CA ALA A 75 7.84 -1.25 0.02
C ALA A 75 9.20 -1.13 -0.66
N LEU A 76 9.41 -0.11 -1.52
CA LEU A 76 10.71 0.13 -2.16
C LEU A 76 11.84 0.44 -1.16
N LYS A 77 11.50 0.96 0.03
CA LYS A 77 12.46 1.32 1.08
C LYS A 77 12.56 0.28 2.20
N SER A 78 11.84 -0.82 2.09
CA SER A 78 11.77 -1.83 3.14
C SER A 78 12.74 -2.97 2.87
N ASP A 79 13.53 -3.32 3.87
CA ASP A 79 14.54 -4.38 3.78
C ASP A 79 13.95 -5.80 3.91
N ILE A 80 12.63 -5.93 4.08
CA ILE A 80 11.97 -7.25 4.21
C ILE A 80 11.79 -7.96 2.86
N PHE A 81 11.99 -7.24 1.76
CA PHE A 81 11.78 -7.76 0.42
C PHE A 81 13.10 -8.23 -0.21
N PRO A 82 13.07 -9.28 -1.06
CA PRO A 82 11.89 -10.03 -1.48
C PRO A 82 11.38 -11.01 -0.42
N LEU A 83 10.06 -11.25 -0.43
CA LEU A 83 9.44 -12.25 0.44
C LEU A 83 9.13 -13.54 -0.32
N ASP A 84 9.50 -14.69 0.25
CA ASP A 84 9.06 -15.98 -0.28
C ASP A 84 7.56 -16.16 -0.05
N ILE A 85 6.83 -16.28 -1.16
CA ILE A 85 5.38 -16.40 -1.18
C ILE A 85 4.86 -17.67 -0.52
N ASN A 86 5.69 -18.67 -0.22
CA ASN A 86 5.26 -19.91 0.43
C ASN A 86 5.55 -19.91 1.95
N THR A 87 6.39 -19.01 2.45
CA THR A 87 6.80 -18.97 3.86
C THR A 87 6.42 -17.68 4.57
N ALA A 88 6.32 -16.55 3.86
CA ALA A 88 6.01 -15.24 4.44
C ALA A 88 4.72 -15.25 5.29
N THR A 89 4.77 -14.67 6.47
CA THR A 89 3.64 -14.53 7.39
C THR A 89 2.51 -13.66 6.82
N TYR A 90 1.36 -13.66 7.48
CA TYR A 90 0.25 -12.79 7.09
C TYR A 90 0.66 -11.31 7.08
N ASP A 91 1.34 -10.87 8.13
CA ASP A 91 1.73 -9.47 8.30
C ASP A 91 2.75 -9.03 7.25
N GLU A 92 3.65 -9.92 6.85
CA GLU A 92 4.59 -9.68 5.75
C GLU A 92 3.87 -9.64 4.39
N LEU A 93 2.94 -10.57 4.14
CA LEU A 93 2.18 -10.61 2.88
C LEU A 93 1.37 -9.35 2.64
N ILE A 94 0.74 -8.81 3.68
CA ILE A 94 -0.02 -7.56 3.54
C ILE A 94 0.92 -6.35 3.34
N ARG A 95 2.23 -6.45 3.53
CA ARG A 95 3.17 -5.37 3.12
C ARG A 95 3.44 -5.37 1.61
N VAL A 96 3.31 -6.50 0.92
CA VAL A 96 3.55 -6.60 -0.53
C VAL A 96 2.55 -5.73 -1.32
N PRO A 97 3.00 -4.77 -2.14
CA PRO A 97 2.12 -4.03 -3.04
C PRO A 97 1.34 -4.98 -3.96
N GLY A 98 0.03 -4.76 -4.10
CA GLY A 98 -0.83 -5.66 -4.88
C GLY A 98 -1.37 -6.89 -4.12
N ILE A 99 -0.92 -7.14 -2.89
CA ILE A 99 -1.53 -8.13 -1.99
C ILE A 99 -2.32 -7.41 -0.89
N GLY A 100 -3.65 -7.59 -0.89
CA GLY A 100 -4.54 -7.08 0.16
C GLY A 100 -4.79 -8.11 1.27
N PRO A 101 -5.48 -7.73 2.37
CA PRO A 101 -5.82 -8.62 3.48
C PRO A 101 -6.55 -9.90 3.04
N ILE A 102 -7.44 -9.79 2.06
CA ILE A 102 -8.19 -10.92 1.51
C ILE A 102 -7.25 -11.86 0.75
N SER A 103 -6.44 -11.31 -0.16
CA SER A 103 -5.50 -12.10 -0.96
C SER A 103 -4.43 -12.77 -0.07
N ALA A 104 -3.92 -12.08 0.95
CA ALA A 104 -3.01 -12.65 1.94
C ALA A 104 -3.62 -13.84 2.70
N LYS A 105 -4.88 -13.73 3.16
CA LYS A 105 -5.59 -14.86 3.79
C LYS A 105 -5.76 -16.04 2.82
N ARG A 106 -6.09 -15.76 1.56
CA ARG A 106 -6.24 -16.80 0.53
C ARG A 106 -4.91 -17.48 0.20
N ILE A 107 -3.81 -16.73 0.13
CA ILE A 107 -2.44 -17.26 -0.03
C ILE A 107 -2.14 -18.25 1.10
N ILE A 108 -2.32 -17.86 2.36
CA ILE A 108 -2.09 -18.74 3.51
C ILE A 108 -2.96 -20.00 3.44
N SER A 109 -4.24 -19.85 3.09
CA SER A 109 -5.16 -20.97 2.93
C SER A 109 -4.72 -21.93 1.82
N LYS A 110 -4.27 -21.40 0.68
CA LYS A 110 -3.76 -22.17 -0.46
C LYS A 110 -2.52 -22.98 -0.08
N ARG A 111 -1.55 -22.38 0.62
CA ARG A 111 -0.31 -23.03 1.07
C ARG A 111 -0.53 -24.29 1.91
N ARG A 112 -1.63 -24.36 2.66
CA ARG A 112 -2.01 -25.54 3.45
C ARG A 112 -2.38 -26.75 2.57
N LYS A 113 -2.75 -26.51 1.32
CA LYS A 113 -3.17 -27.54 0.35
C LYS A 113 -2.08 -27.85 -0.66
N SER A 114 -1.41 -26.81 -1.17
CA SER A 114 -0.34 -26.93 -2.15
C SER A 114 0.59 -25.72 -2.09
N ARG A 115 1.84 -25.88 -2.51
CA ARG A 115 2.72 -24.74 -2.80
C ARG A 115 2.15 -23.90 -3.94
N ILE A 116 2.52 -22.61 -3.95
CA ILE A 116 2.26 -21.66 -5.02
C ILE A 116 3.55 -21.56 -5.83
N ASN A 117 3.50 -21.91 -7.11
CA ASN A 117 4.70 -22.05 -7.94
C ASN A 117 4.76 -21.04 -9.09
N SER A 118 3.73 -20.21 -9.26
CA SER A 118 3.68 -19.24 -10.37
C SER A 118 2.95 -17.95 -10.01
N LEU A 119 3.25 -16.90 -10.78
CA LEU A 119 2.54 -15.62 -10.70
C LEU A 119 1.08 -15.75 -11.18
N ASP A 120 0.78 -16.64 -12.13
CA ASP A 120 -0.59 -16.86 -12.61
C ASP A 120 -1.49 -17.46 -11.52
N GLU A 121 -0.96 -18.35 -10.69
CA GLU A 121 -1.68 -18.83 -9.50
C GLU A 121 -1.99 -17.68 -8.53
N LEU A 122 -1.05 -16.75 -8.32
CA LEU A 122 -1.30 -15.56 -7.49
C LEU A 122 -2.35 -14.64 -8.08
N LYS A 123 -2.35 -14.45 -9.39
CA LYS A 123 -3.40 -13.70 -10.10
C LYS A 123 -4.76 -14.34 -9.86
N GLY A 124 -4.85 -15.67 -9.98
CA GLY A 124 -6.08 -16.43 -9.71
C GLY A 124 -6.57 -16.33 -8.26
N ILE A 125 -5.64 -16.17 -7.30
CA ILE A 125 -5.98 -15.93 -5.88
C ILE A 125 -6.55 -14.51 -5.65
N GLY A 126 -6.29 -13.59 -6.57
CA GLY A 126 -6.70 -12.19 -6.52
C GLY A 126 -5.60 -11.23 -6.08
N ALA A 127 -4.32 -11.60 -6.26
CA ALA A 127 -3.22 -10.65 -6.13
C ALA A 127 -3.03 -9.85 -7.42
N TRP A 128 -2.67 -8.58 -7.29
CA TRP A 128 -2.27 -7.75 -8.42
C TRP A 128 -0.80 -7.98 -8.73
N VAL A 129 -0.55 -9.02 -9.54
CA VAL A 129 0.79 -9.52 -9.88
C VAL A 129 1.75 -8.44 -10.36
N LYS A 130 1.34 -7.56 -11.29
CA LYS A 130 2.21 -6.48 -11.83
C LYS A 130 2.78 -5.55 -10.75
N ARG A 131 2.10 -5.42 -9.61
CA ARG A 131 2.60 -4.62 -8.47
C ARG A 131 3.40 -5.46 -7.48
N ALA A 132 3.06 -6.75 -7.37
CA ALA A 132 3.62 -7.65 -6.37
C ALA A 132 4.91 -8.33 -6.81
N GLU A 133 5.06 -8.64 -8.10
CA GLU A 133 6.13 -9.50 -8.64
C GLU A 133 7.54 -9.05 -8.25
N LYS A 134 7.75 -7.72 -8.18
CA LYS A 134 9.02 -7.10 -7.81
C LYS A 134 9.45 -7.40 -6.37
N PHE A 135 8.49 -7.72 -5.50
CA PHE A 135 8.68 -7.88 -4.05
C PHE A 135 8.55 -9.34 -3.60
N LEU A 136 8.41 -10.28 -4.54
CA LEU A 136 8.14 -11.68 -4.25
C LEU A 136 9.23 -12.59 -4.80
N TYR A 137 9.52 -13.63 -4.02
CA TYR A 137 10.24 -14.81 -4.44
C TYR A 137 9.25 -15.98 -4.54
N ILE A 138 9.28 -16.71 -5.65
CA ILE A 138 8.39 -17.84 -5.94
C ILE A 138 9.21 -18.97 -6.54
N ASP A 139 9.48 -20.01 -5.75
CA ASP A 139 10.02 -21.29 -6.22
C ASP A 139 11.25 -21.15 -7.14
N GLY A 140 12.26 -20.37 -6.72
CA GLY A 140 13.46 -20.11 -7.53
C GLY A 140 13.36 -18.91 -8.47
N TYR A 141 12.17 -18.36 -8.67
CA TYR A 141 11.93 -17.19 -9.51
C TYR A 141 11.76 -15.91 -8.69
N GLN A 142 12.46 -14.85 -9.10
CA GLN A 142 12.21 -13.49 -8.63
C GLN A 142 12.37 -12.53 -9.81
N SER A 143 11.39 -11.64 -9.98
CA SER A 143 11.55 -10.49 -10.86
C SER A 143 12.57 -9.54 -10.22
N SER A 144 13.77 -9.44 -10.79
CA SER A 144 14.87 -8.61 -10.26
C SER A 144 14.42 -7.16 -10.02
N LEU A 145 14.73 -6.61 -8.85
CA LEU A 145 14.42 -5.23 -8.47
C LEU A 145 15.04 -4.21 -9.47
N ASP A 146 16.21 -4.53 -10.01
CA ASP A 146 17.06 -3.67 -10.84
C ASP A 146 16.54 -3.47 -12.27
N LYS A 147 15.66 -4.34 -12.78
CA LYS A 147 15.15 -4.24 -14.17
C LYS A 147 14.17 -3.09 -14.41
N PHE A 148 13.85 -2.32 -13.37
CA PHE A 148 12.79 -1.31 -13.39
C PHE A 148 13.24 0.02 -12.75
N GLN A 149 14.56 0.30 -12.74
CA GLN A 149 15.11 1.64 -12.49
C GLN A 149 15.33 2.38 -13.82
#